data_AF-J1IY89-F1
#
_entry.id   AF-J1IY89-F1
#
_cell.length_a   1.000
_cell.length_b   1.000
_cell.length_c   1.000
_cell.angle_alpha   90.00
_cell.angle_beta   90.00
_cell.angle_gamma   90.00
#
_symmetry.space_group_name_H-M   'P 1'
#
loop_
_entity.id
_entity.type
_entity.pdbx_description
1 polymer ?
#
loop_
_entity_poly.entity_id
_entity_poly.type
_entity_poly.pdbx_seq_one_letter_code
_entity_poly.pdbx_strand_id
1 'polypeptide(L)' 'MVYPIDEARKAMFSHYTRLGNLDKARLKTVKKAIIDVRRDNMKVMCRLYEKMQAKAIGIDLSRDKGHSL' A
#
# COMPACT_ATOMS: atom_id res chain seq x y z
N MET A 1 -0.69 16.54 -1.79
CA MET A 1 0.56 16.87 -2.53
C MET A 1 1.12 15.61 -3.18
N VAL A 2 1.15 15.49 -4.52
CA VAL A 2 1.63 14.28 -5.21
C VAL A 2 3.16 14.34 -5.33
N TYR A 3 3.86 13.66 -4.43
CA TYR A 3 5.30 13.43 -4.56
C TYR A 3 5.56 12.48 -5.75
N PRO A 4 6.68 12.58 -6.48
CA PRO A 4 7.08 11.56 -7.44
C PRO A 4 7.05 10.16 -6.80
N ILE A 5 6.48 9.18 -7.50
CA ILE A 5 6.40 7.81 -6.99
C ILE A 5 7.82 7.24 -6.92
N ASP A 6 8.36 7.15 -5.70
CA ASP A 6 9.64 6.52 -5.42
C ASP A 6 9.60 5.00 -5.61
N GLU A 7 10.78 4.38 -5.66
CA GLU A 7 10.92 2.94 -5.88
C GLU A 7 10.25 2.09 -4.79
N ALA A 8 10.17 2.57 -3.54
CA ALA A 8 9.49 1.83 -2.48
C ALA A 8 7.97 1.80 -2.73
N ARG A 9 7.36 2.93 -3.09
CA ARG A 9 5.94 2.99 -3.48
C ARG A 9 5.67 2.17 -4.75
N LYS A 10 6.54 2.23 -5.76
CA LYS A 10 6.42 1.38 -6.96
C LYS A 10 6.44 -0.11 -6.60
N ALA A 11 7.38 -0.52 -5.75
CA ALA A 11 7.48 -1.90 -5.30
C ALA A 11 6.21 -2.34 -4.54
N MET A 12 5.69 -1.50 -3.63
CA MET A 12 4.45 -1.76 -2.92
C MET A 12 3.24 -1.94 -3.87
N PHE A 13 3.08 -1.05 -4.86
CA PHE A 13 2.02 -1.17 -5.87
C PHE A 13 2.16 -2.43 -6.72
N SER A 14 3.39 -2.76 -7.14
CA SER A 14 3.69 -3.99 -7.88
C SER A 14 3.31 -5.23 -7.07
N HIS A 15 3.70 -5.27 -5.79
CA HIS A 15 3.35 -6.38 -4.89
C HIS A 15 1.84 -6.49 -4.63
N TYR A 16 1.15 -5.37 -4.42
CA TYR A 16 -0.31 -5.35 -4.28
C TYR A 16 -1.01 -5.94 -5.50
N THR A 17 -0.57 -5.55 -6.70
CA THR A 17 -1.10 -6.05 -7.97
C THR A 17 -0.86 -7.55 -8.13
N ARG A 18 0.35 -8.03 -7.78
CA ARG A 18 0.69 -9.45 -7.82
C ARG A 18 -0.18 -10.28 -6.87
N LEU A 19 -0.47 -9.77 -5.67
CA LEU A 19 -1.39 -10.42 -4.74
C LEU A 19 -2.81 -10.49 -5.31
N GLY A 20 -3.31 -9.41 -5.92
CA GLY A 20 -4.62 -9.41 -6.59
C GLY A 20 -4.69 -10.42 -7.75
N ASN A 21 -3.60 -10.60 -8.49
CA ASN A 21 -3.54 -11.61 -9.55
C ASN A 21 -3.50 -13.04 -9.00
N LEU A 22 -2.88 -13.27 -7.85
CA LEU A 22 -2.91 -14.57 -7.17
C LEU A 22 -4.30 -14.93 -6.66
N ASP A 23 -5.10 -13.96 -6.21
CA ASP A 23 -6.48 -14.20 -5.75
C ASP A 23 -7.43 -14.68 -6.87
N LYS A 24 -7.14 -14.29 -8.12
CA LYS A 24 -7.88 -14.76 -9.31
C LYS A 24 -7.65 -16.25 -9.62
N ALA A 25 -6.62 -16.87 -9.03
CA ALA A 25 -6.38 -18.30 -9.20
C ALA A 25 -7.40 -19.13 -8.40
N ARG A 26 -7.60 -20.39 -8.80
CA ARG A 26 -8.48 -21.34 -8.07
C ARG A 26 -7.81 -21.80 -6.77
N LEU A 27 -7.85 -20.94 -5.76
CA LEU A 27 -7.29 -21.18 -4.43
C LEU A 27 -8.35 -21.67 -3.44
N LYS A 28 -7.91 -22.50 -2.49
CA LYS A 28 -8.73 -22.88 -1.32
C LYS A 28 -9.00 -21.66 -0.44
N THR A 29 -10.12 -21.64 0.27
CA THR A 29 -10.61 -20.51 1.10
C THR A 29 -9.54 -19.93 2.03
N VAL A 30 -8.76 -20.78 2.71
CA VAL A 30 -7.69 -20.34 3.62
C VAL A 30 -6.61 -19.52 2.88
N LYS A 31 -6.23 -19.94 1.66
CA LYS A 31 -5.23 -19.21 0.87
C LYS A 31 -5.74 -17.86 0.38
N LYS A 32 -7.05 -17.76 0.07
CA LYS A 32 -7.69 -16.48 -0.27
C LYS A 32 -7.66 -15.52 0.92
N ALA A 33 -8.09 -15.98 2.10
CA ALA A 33 -8.04 -15.18 3.32
C ALA A 33 -6.63 -14.66 3.63
N ILE A 34 -5.58 -15.48 3.41
CA ILE A 34 -4.18 -15.03 3.56
C ILE A 34 -3.83 -13.92 2.55
N ILE A 35 -4.28 -14.01 1.31
CA ILE A 35 -4.03 -12.98 0.29
C ILE A 35 -4.75 -11.68 0.65
N ASP A 36 -5.99 -11.75 1.13
CA ASP A 36 -6.75 -10.57 1.54
C ASP A 36 -6.05 -9.83 2.67
N VAL A 37 -5.63 -10.53 3.72
CA VAL A 37 -4.85 -9.95 4.83
C VAL A 37 -3.55 -9.31 4.32
N ARG A 38 -2.85 -9.94 3.37
CA ARG A 38 -1.62 -9.36 2.78
C ARG A 38 -1.90 -8.10 1.97
N ARG A 39 -3.02 -8.03 1.27
CA ARG A 39 -3.44 -6.83 0.53
C ARG A 39 -3.75 -5.68 1.48
N ASP A 40 -4.41 -5.95 2.59
CA ASP A 40 -4.69 -4.93 3.60
C ASP A 40 -3.43 -4.48 4.33
N ASN A 41 -2.51 -5.39 4.65
CA ASN A 41 -1.20 -5.04 5.19
C ASN A 41 -0.43 -4.11 4.23
N MET A 42 -0.52 -4.32 2.91
CA MET A 42 0.13 -3.45 1.93
C MET A 42 -0.42 -2.02 1.96
N LYS A 43 -1.74 -1.85 2.13
CA LYS A 43 -2.35 -0.52 2.30
C LYS A 43 -1.84 0.17 3.56
N VAL A 44 -1.74 -0.57 4.67
CA VAL A 44 -1.21 -0.05 5.95
C VAL A 44 0.26 0.35 5.80
N MET A 45 1.09 -0.48 5.16
CA MET A 45 2.50 -0.18 4.90
C MET A 45 2.67 1.09 4.06
N CYS A 46 1.86 1.27 3.02
CA CYS A 46 1.91 2.48 2.19
C CYS A 46 1.64 3.75 3.02
N ARG A 47 0.57 3.74 3.84
CA ARG A 47 0.22 4.87 4.71
C ARG A 47 1.29 5.15 5.77
N LEU A 48 1.91 4.11 6.33
CA LEU A 48 2.99 4.27 7.30
C LEU A 48 4.22 4.88 6.65
N TYR A 49 4.57 4.41 5.46
CA TYR A 49 5.69 4.92 4.67
C TYR A 49 5.51 6.40 4.32
N GLU A 50 4.32 6.80 3.88
CA GLU A 50 3.97 8.20 3.61
C GLU A 50 4.13 9.08 4.86
N LYS A 51 3.64 8.62 6.02
CA LYS A 51 3.81 9.31 7.30
C LYS A 51 5.27 9.46 7.70
N MET A 52 6.07 8.41 7.52
CA MET A 52 7.51 8.44 7.81
C MET A 52 8.25 9.41 6.89
N GLN A 53 7.94 9.40 5.58
CA GLN A 53 8.52 10.36 4.64
C GLN A 53 8.18 11.80 5.00
N ALA A 54 6.90 12.08 5.27
CA ALA A 54 6.47 13.42 5.63
C ALA A 54 7.15 13.93 6.91
N LYS A 55 7.26 13.07 7.93
CA LYS A 55 8.03 13.39 9.13
C LYS A 55 9.49 13.70 8.82
N ALA A 56 10.13 12.93 7.93
CA ALA A 56 11.53 13.12 7.56
C ALA A 56 11.78 14.45 6.81
N ILE A 57 10.83 14.89 5.99
CA ILE A 57 10.93 16.16 5.23
C ILE A 57 10.31 17.36 5.96
N GLY A 58 9.83 17.18 7.19
CA GLY A 58 9.22 18.25 7.99
C GLY A 58 7.84 18.71 7.51
N ILE A 59 7.13 17.89 6.73
CA ILE A 59 5.75 18.17 6.28
C ILE A 59 4.75 17.51 7.22
N ASP A 60 3.75 18.28 7.65
CA ASP A 60 2.62 17.75 8.42
C ASP A 60 1.49 17.28 7.48
N LEU A 61 1.38 15.96 7.31
CA LEU A 61 0.31 15.34 6.52
C LEU A 61 -1.07 15.42 7.18
N SER A 62 -1.19 15.82 8.45
CA SER A 62 -2.50 15.94 9.13
C SER A 62 -3.41 17.01 8.49
N ARG A 63 -2.83 17.90 7.68
CA ARG A 63 -3.53 18.96 6.94
C ARG A 63 -3.97 18.54 5.54
N ASP A 64 -3.44 17.45 4.98
CA ASP A 64 -3.76 17.00 3.63
C ASP A 64 -4.97 16.05 3.67
N LYS A 65 -6.18 16.62 3.83
CA LYS A 65 -7.45 15.92 3.58
C LYS A 65 -7.63 15.75 2.07
N GLY A 66 -6.85 14.87 1.44
CA GLY A 66 -6.85 14.75 0.00
C GLY A 66 -6.49 13.34 -0.45
N HIS A 67 -7.52 12.50 -0.58
CA HIS A 67 -7.55 11.28 -1.39
C HIS A 67 -6.37 10.30 -1.19
N SER A 68 -6.47 9.47 -0.16
CA SER A 68 -5.90 8.13 -0.22
C SER A 68 -6.87 7.21 -0.97
N LEU A 69 -6.32 6.38 -1.86
CA LEU A 69 -6.96 5.33 -2.69
C LEU A 69 -8.31 4.79 -2.19
#